data_AF-A0AAN6DER4-F1
#
_entry.id   AF-A0AAN6DER4-F1
#
_cell.length_a   1.000
_cell.length_b   1.000
_cell.length_c   1.000
_cell.angle_alpha   90.00
_cell.angle_beta   90.00
_cell.angle_gamma   90.00
#
_symmetry.space_group_name_H-M   'P 1'
#
loop_
_entity.id
_entity.type
_entity.pdbx_description
1 polymer ?
#
loop_
_entity_poly.entity_id
_entity_poly.type
_entity_poly.pdbx_seq_one_letter_code
_entity_poly.pdbx_strand_id
1 'polypeptide(L)'
;MDLWRRDEDGCVSDNDYDGEHWGARISAVFVVLVASAFGAYFPILSSRYSFIRLPSWCFFIAKYFGSGVIVATSLIHLLEPASDALGNECLGDPFTAYPMAFGICLITLMVMFFAELMAYKWMEANVAGMDAGHEHNHSHFGETDLFVKKTNEEDVKSELEPAYERETQVPSCGAPNGNNTAILDMSPRHYQHAKEHQDPEVIGTLAEDQTKEYYYGQLLNVFVLEFGVVFHSVFVGLTLAVSGDEFVNLYIVVVFHQLFEGLGLGSRIAMVNWDKKRILTPWLLAGAYGICTPIAIAIGLGVRKSYPPNSRRALITNGVFDSISAGILLYTGLIELMAHEFLFSDEFRGKKNIKKMVLAYVVMCVGAGLMALLGKWA
;
A
#
# COMPACT_ATOMS: atom_id res chain seq x y z
N MET A 1 37.73 -24.64 11.23
CA MET A 1 36.50 -23.86 10.92
C MET A 1 35.42 -24.88 10.60
N ASP A 2 34.89 -25.50 11.65
CA ASP A 2 33.87 -26.53 11.58
C ASP A 2 32.47 -25.90 11.59
N LEU A 3 32.17 -25.07 10.59
CA LEU A 3 30.84 -24.42 10.44
C LEU A 3 29.76 -25.40 9.92
N TRP A 4 30.07 -26.68 9.79
CA TRP A 4 29.20 -27.69 9.16
C TRP A 4 29.07 -28.99 9.97
N ARG A 5 29.54 -29.01 11.23
CA ARG A 5 29.25 -30.15 12.10
C ARG A 5 27.77 -30.04 12.47
N ARG A 6 26.94 -30.84 11.80
CA ARG A 6 25.54 -31.09 12.14
C ARG A 6 25.48 -31.51 13.61
N ASP A 7 25.21 -30.55 14.49
CA ASP A 7 24.68 -30.85 15.80
C ASP A 7 23.38 -31.62 15.60
N GLU A 8 23.21 -32.68 16.38
CA GLU A 8 22.03 -33.55 16.38
C GLU A 8 20.76 -32.69 16.30
N ASP A 9 19.82 -33.05 15.40
CA ASP A 9 18.58 -32.29 15.18
C ASP A 9 17.78 -32.24 16.50
N GLY A 10 17.99 -31.20 17.30
CA GLY A 10 17.30 -30.96 18.58
C GLY A 10 15.87 -30.45 18.42
N CYS A 11 15.43 -30.21 17.18
CA CYS A 11 14.07 -29.78 16.89
C CYS A 11 13.10 -30.97 16.94
N VAL A 12 11.94 -30.74 17.55
CA VAL A 12 10.87 -31.74 17.68
C VAL A 12 10.34 -32.13 16.30
N SER A 13 10.19 -33.44 16.09
CA SER A 13 9.67 -34.02 14.84
C SER A 13 8.19 -34.42 14.92
N ASP A 14 7.54 -34.14 16.04
CA ASP A 14 6.11 -34.37 16.28
C ASP A 14 5.28 -33.08 16.07
N ASN A 15 3.96 -33.24 15.96
CA ASN A 15 3.02 -32.13 15.85
C ASN A 15 2.11 -32.04 17.09
N ASP A 16 1.62 -30.83 17.38
CA ASP A 16 0.79 -30.54 18.55
C ASP A 16 -0.68 -30.96 18.35
N TYR A 17 -1.01 -31.70 17.28
CA TYR A 17 -2.37 -32.10 16.96
C TYR A 17 -2.87 -33.17 17.95
N ASP A 18 -3.79 -32.75 18.81
CA ASP A 18 -4.44 -33.55 19.88
C ASP A 18 -5.57 -34.49 19.39
N GLY A 19 -6.09 -34.28 18.18
CA GLY A 19 -7.26 -35.00 17.68
C GLY A 19 -8.60 -34.46 18.18
N GLU A 20 -8.61 -33.41 19.00
CA GLU A 20 -9.81 -32.82 19.55
C GLU A 20 -10.49 -31.88 18.55
N HIS A 21 -11.74 -31.53 18.85
CA HIS A 21 -12.53 -30.54 18.10
C HIS A 21 -12.64 -30.78 16.58
N TRP A 22 -12.60 -32.03 16.13
CA TRP A 22 -12.62 -32.37 14.69
C TRP A 22 -13.73 -31.70 13.89
N GLY A 23 -14.96 -31.64 14.44
CA GLY A 23 -16.08 -30.94 13.79
C GLY A 23 -15.85 -29.43 13.64
N ALA A 24 -15.25 -28.79 14.64
CA ALA A 24 -14.93 -27.36 14.60
C ALA A 24 -13.75 -27.06 13.65
N ARG A 25 -12.77 -27.97 13.57
CA ARG A 25 -11.67 -27.89 12.59
C ARG A 25 -12.20 -27.94 11.15
N ILE A 26 -13.16 -28.83 10.86
CA ILE A 26 -13.84 -28.85 9.56
C ILE A 26 -14.66 -27.57 9.34
N SER A 27 -15.39 -27.09 10.35
CA SER A 27 -16.18 -25.86 10.21
C SER A 27 -15.30 -24.64 9.97
N ALA A 28 -14.05 -24.64 10.44
CA ALA A 28 -13.11 -23.55 10.22
C ALA A 28 -12.89 -23.24 8.73
N VAL A 29 -12.83 -24.27 7.87
CA VAL A 29 -12.72 -24.10 6.40
C VAL A 29 -13.85 -23.22 5.87
N PHE A 30 -15.10 -23.48 6.28
CA PHE A 30 -16.27 -22.77 5.78
C PHE A 30 -16.46 -21.40 6.43
N VAL A 31 -16.24 -21.29 7.74
CA VAL A 31 -16.43 -20.03 8.46
C VAL A 31 -15.36 -19.03 8.06
N VAL A 32 -14.10 -19.44 7.94
CA VAL A 32 -13.02 -18.58 7.47
C VAL A 32 -13.26 -18.17 6.02
N LEU A 33 -13.72 -19.07 5.16
CA LEU A 33 -14.10 -18.73 3.77
C LEU A 33 -15.17 -17.64 3.71
N VAL A 34 -16.22 -17.76 4.53
CA VAL A 34 -17.30 -16.75 4.56
C VAL A 34 -16.78 -15.42 5.11
N ALA A 35 -16.00 -15.45 6.19
CA ALA A 35 -15.46 -14.24 6.81
C ALA A 35 -14.47 -13.51 5.88
N SER A 36 -13.54 -14.24 5.26
CA SER A 36 -12.54 -13.71 4.32
C SER A 36 -13.18 -13.16 3.05
N ALA A 37 -14.11 -13.92 2.46
CA ALA A 37 -14.84 -13.50 1.27
C ALA A 37 -15.70 -12.27 1.57
N PHE A 38 -16.39 -12.24 2.70
CA PHE A 38 -17.15 -11.06 3.10
C PHE A 38 -16.23 -9.86 3.28
N GLY A 39 -15.13 -9.99 4.01
CA GLY A 39 -14.16 -8.91 4.22
C GLY A 39 -13.61 -8.33 2.92
N ALA A 40 -13.17 -9.18 1.99
CA ALA A 40 -12.55 -8.73 0.75
C ALA A 40 -13.54 -8.26 -0.32
N TYR A 41 -14.66 -8.97 -0.51
CA TYR A 41 -15.63 -8.61 -1.55
C TYR A 41 -16.52 -7.43 -1.16
N PHE A 42 -16.87 -7.27 0.12
CA PHE A 42 -17.81 -6.23 0.56
C PHE A 42 -17.39 -4.81 0.14
N PRO A 43 -16.14 -4.36 0.35
CA PRO A 43 -15.71 -3.04 -0.11
C PRO A 43 -15.79 -2.89 -1.64
N ILE A 44 -15.47 -3.94 -2.40
CA ILE A 44 -15.50 -3.95 -3.88
C ILE A 44 -16.93 -3.87 -4.40
N LEU A 45 -17.86 -4.64 -3.82
CA LEU A 45 -19.28 -4.57 -4.17
C LEU A 45 -19.83 -3.17 -3.89
N SER A 46 -19.49 -2.62 -2.72
CA SER A 46 -20.01 -1.32 -2.26
C SER A 46 -19.56 -0.15 -3.13
N SER A 47 -18.38 -0.24 -3.77
CA SER A 47 -17.88 0.81 -4.65
C SER A 47 -18.49 0.75 -6.06
N ARG A 48 -18.85 -0.45 -6.55
CA ARG A 48 -19.30 -0.66 -7.95
C ARG A 48 -20.80 -0.67 -8.16
N TYR A 49 -21.58 -1.23 -7.25
CA TYR A 49 -23.03 -1.39 -7.45
C TYR A 49 -23.82 -0.32 -6.69
N SER A 50 -24.64 0.46 -7.42
CA SER A 50 -25.43 1.55 -6.79
C SER A 50 -26.48 1.04 -5.79
N PHE A 51 -26.92 -0.21 -5.90
CA PHE A 51 -27.87 -0.83 -4.98
C PHE A 51 -27.27 -1.12 -3.60
N ILE A 52 -25.95 -1.31 -3.51
CA ILE A 52 -25.22 -1.58 -2.25
C ILE A 52 -24.29 -0.40 -1.92
N ARG A 53 -24.56 0.79 -2.49
CA ARG A 53 -23.69 1.95 -2.33
C ARG A 53 -23.75 2.41 -0.87
N LEU A 54 -22.68 2.14 -0.14
CA LEU A 54 -22.58 2.53 1.26
C LEU A 54 -22.47 4.05 1.39
N PRO A 55 -22.92 4.63 2.52
CA PRO A 55 -22.62 6.01 2.86
C PRO A 55 -21.11 6.24 2.83
N SER A 56 -20.67 7.43 2.38
CA SER A 56 -19.24 7.76 2.26
C SER A 56 -18.44 7.58 3.55
N TRP A 57 -19.10 7.71 4.72
CA TRP A 57 -18.50 7.47 6.03
C TRP A 57 -18.12 6.02 6.29
N CYS A 58 -18.89 5.04 5.78
CA CYS A 58 -18.55 3.62 5.95
C CYS A 58 -17.31 3.25 5.13
N PHE A 59 -17.21 3.75 3.90
CA PHE A 59 -16.02 3.56 3.06
C PHE A 59 -14.80 4.25 3.66
N PHE A 60 -14.98 5.47 4.20
CA PHE A 60 -13.96 6.18 4.96
C PHE A 60 -13.46 5.34 6.15
N ILE A 61 -14.36 4.75 6.93
CA ILE A 61 -13.94 3.89 8.04
C ILE A 61 -13.18 2.68 7.54
N ALA A 62 -13.71 1.94 6.57
CA ALA A 62 -13.07 0.73 6.05
C ALA A 62 -11.65 1.01 5.53
N LYS A 63 -11.47 2.12 4.81
CA LYS A 63 -10.18 2.62 4.29
C LYS A 63 -9.14 2.77 5.40
N TYR A 64 -9.41 3.62 6.40
CA TYR A 64 -8.43 3.94 7.44
C TYR A 64 -8.28 2.84 8.48
N PHE A 65 -9.38 2.16 8.83
CA PHE A 65 -9.35 0.98 9.69
C PHE A 65 -8.46 -0.10 9.07
N GLY A 66 -8.64 -0.36 7.78
CA GLY A 66 -7.85 -1.30 6.99
C GLY A 66 -6.35 -0.96 6.97
N SER A 67 -5.98 0.31 6.81
CA SER A 67 -4.58 0.74 6.88
C SER A 67 -3.95 0.39 8.23
N GLY A 68 -4.68 0.62 9.32
CA GLY A 68 -4.22 0.27 10.67
C GLY A 68 -4.09 -1.24 10.88
N VAL A 69 -5.04 -2.01 10.35
CA VAL A 69 -5.00 -3.48 10.36
C VAL A 69 -3.74 -3.99 9.66
N ILE A 70 -3.46 -3.55 8.42
CA ILE A 70 -2.30 -4.01 7.64
C ILE A 70 -0.98 -3.72 8.36
N VAL A 71 -0.83 -2.52 8.94
CA VAL A 71 0.36 -2.17 9.72
C VAL A 71 0.50 -3.09 10.94
N ALA A 72 -0.57 -3.33 11.68
CA ALA A 72 -0.53 -4.24 12.82
C ALA A 72 -0.29 -5.70 12.42
N THR A 73 -0.84 -6.18 11.30
CA THR A 73 -0.55 -7.50 10.74
C THR A 73 0.94 -7.66 10.48
N SER A 74 1.57 -6.67 9.82
CA SER A 74 3.00 -6.73 9.47
C SER A 74 3.92 -6.88 10.68
N LEU A 75 3.58 -6.24 11.81
CA LEU A 75 4.43 -6.25 13.01
C LEU A 75 4.10 -7.40 13.96
N ILE A 76 2.81 -7.60 14.25
CA ILE A 76 2.36 -8.47 15.34
C ILE A 76 2.05 -9.88 14.86
N HIS A 77 1.51 -10.02 13.65
CA HIS A 77 1.10 -11.33 13.13
C HIS A 77 2.09 -11.93 12.13
N LEU A 78 3.09 -11.16 11.72
CA LEU A 78 4.10 -11.57 10.77
C LEU A 78 5.51 -11.48 11.36
N LEU A 79 5.95 -10.28 11.73
CA LEU A 79 7.34 -10.09 12.17
C LEU A 79 7.64 -10.77 13.52
N GLU A 80 6.69 -10.73 14.46
CA GLU A 80 6.88 -11.38 15.77
C GLU A 80 6.89 -12.92 15.68
N PRO A 81 5.92 -13.60 15.03
CA PRO A 81 5.98 -15.04 14.88
C PRO A 81 7.19 -15.49 14.05
N ALA A 82 7.63 -14.68 13.08
CA ALA A 82 8.85 -14.92 12.35
C ALA A 82 10.10 -14.85 13.23
N SER A 83 10.13 -13.91 14.17
CA SER A 83 11.19 -13.79 15.17
C SER A 83 11.23 -15.00 16.09
N ASP A 84 10.07 -15.50 16.52
CA ASP A 84 10.00 -16.68 17.37
C ASP A 84 10.41 -17.95 16.62
N ALA A 85 10.00 -18.09 15.35
CA ALA A 85 10.37 -19.22 14.52
C ALA A 85 11.88 -19.27 14.21
N LEU A 86 12.48 -18.12 13.81
CA LEU A 86 13.91 -18.03 13.53
C LEU A 86 14.75 -17.91 14.80
N GLY A 87 14.20 -17.48 15.92
CA GLY A 87 14.90 -17.37 17.19
C GLY A 87 14.93 -18.67 18.00
N ASN A 88 14.31 -19.74 17.51
CA ASN A 88 14.19 -20.99 18.24
C ASN A 88 15.56 -21.62 18.54
N GLU A 89 15.79 -21.98 19.81
CA GLU A 89 17.05 -22.56 20.29
C GLU A 89 17.46 -23.82 19.50
N CYS A 90 16.50 -24.56 18.96
CA CYS A 90 16.77 -25.77 18.20
C CYS A 90 17.46 -25.52 16.84
N LEU A 91 17.43 -24.29 16.32
CA LEU A 91 18.11 -23.91 15.07
C LEU A 91 19.61 -23.68 15.26
N GLY A 92 20.02 -23.30 16.48
CA GLY A 92 21.38 -22.91 16.84
C GLY A 92 21.91 -21.72 16.04
N ASP A 93 23.24 -21.54 16.06
CA ASP A 93 23.90 -20.49 15.28
C ASP A 93 23.76 -20.74 13.77
N PRO A 94 23.55 -19.70 12.93
CA PRO A 94 23.59 -18.26 13.22
C PRO A 94 22.25 -17.66 13.68
N PHE A 95 21.19 -18.45 13.75
CA PHE A 95 19.82 -17.98 13.96
C PHE A 95 19.58 -17.46 15.38
N THR A 96 20.22 -18.06 16.39
CA THR A 96 20.21 -17.59 17.78
C THR A 96 21.15 -16.43 18.06
N ALA A 97 22.19 -16.25 17.22
CA ALA A 97 23.22 -15.23 17.42
C ALA A 97 22.81 -13.83 16.90
N TYR A 98 21.90 -13.77 15.93
CA TYR A 98 21.46 -12.52 15.31
C TYR A 98 19.95 -12.57 15.04
N PRO A 99 19.19 -11.48 15.26
CA PRO A 99 17.76 -11.43 14.98
C PRO A 99 17.47 -11.46 13.48
N MET A 100 17.56 -12.65 12.88
CA MET A 100 17.48 -12.87 11.43
C MET A 100 16.15 -12.38 10.85
N ALA A 101 15.04 -12.52 11.58
CA ALA A 101 13.72 -12.10 11.13
C ALA A 101 13.67 -10.59 10.83
N PHE A 102 14.15 -9.77 11.78
CA PHE A 102 14.25 -8.33 11.62
C PHE A 102 15.25 -7.95 10.51
N GLY A 103 16.34 -8.69 10.37
CA GLY A 103 17.31 -8.51 9.28
C GLY A 103 16.69 -8.75 7.90
N ILE A 104 15.94 -9.84 7.73
CA ILE A 104 15.25 -10.17 6.48
C ILE A 104 14.15 -9.14 6.20
N CYS A 105 13.37 -8.76 7.20
CA CYS A 105 12.36 -7.69 7.09
C CYS A 105 13.00 -6.38 6.59
N LEU A 106 14.12 -5.96 7.19
CA LEU A 106 14.85 -4.76 6.76
C LEU A 106 15.37 -4.86 5.32
N ILE A 107 15.95 -6.00 4.93
CA ILE A 107 16.39 -6.23 3.55
C ILE A 107 15.20 -6.09 2.60
N THR A 108 14.06 -6.70 2.93
CA THR A 108 12.84 -6.61 2.13
C THR A 108 12.34 -5.17 2.04
N LEU A 109 12.36 -4.38 3.12
CA LEU A 109 12.02 -2.95 3.07
C LEU A 109 12.91 -2.19 2.08
N MET A 110 14.23 -2.43 2.11
CA MET A 110 15.18 -1.77 1.21
C MET A 110 14.98 -2.20 -0.24
N VAL A 111 14.71 -3.48 -0.47
CA VAL A 111 14.41 -4.02 -1.81
C VAL A 111 13.09 -3.47 -2.34
N MET A 112 12.06 -3.37 -1.50
CA MET A 112 10.77 -2.77 -1.84
C MET A 112 10.91 -1.32 -2.28
N PHE A 113 11.59 -0.50 -1.47
CA PHE A 113 11.88 0.88 -1.82
C PHE A 113 12.67 1.00 -3.14
N PHE A 114 13.72 0.19 -3.29
CA PHE A 114 14.52 0.18 -4.52
C PHE A 114 13.70 -0.27 -5.74
N ALA A 115 12.85 -1.30 -5.59
CA ALA A 115 11.99 -1.80 -6.65
C ALA A 115 10.98 -0.73 -7.09
N GLU A 116 10.43 0.04 -6.16
CA GLU A 116 9.54 1.16 -6.49
C GLU A 116 10.28 2.28 -7.24
N LEU A 117 11.48 2.66 -6.79
CA LEU A 117 12.32 3.63 -7.52
C LEU A 117 12.66 3.17 -8.94
N MET A 118 12.99 1.89 -9.11
CA MET A 118 13.26 1.30 -10.41
C MET A 118 12.01 1.23 -11.29
N ALA A 119 10.86 0.89 -10.72
CA ALA A 119 9.58 0.90 -11.43
C ALA A 119 9.25 2.31 -11.93
N TYR A 120 9.43 3.33 -11.08
CA TYR A 120 9.27 4.73 -11.45
C TYR A 120 10.19 5.12 -12.61
N LYS A 121 11.49 4.84 -12.50
CA LYS A 121 12.47 5.17 -13.54
C LYS A 121 12.24 4.41 -14.85
N TRP A 122 11.80 3.16 -14.77
CA TRP A 122 11.48 2.35 -15.93
C TRP A 122 10.22 2.86 -16.65
N MET A 123 9.21 3.30 -15.90
CA MET A 123 8.03 3.95 -16.47
C MET A 123 8.39 5.26 -17.15
N GLU A 124 9.16 6.12 -16.48
CA GLU A 124 9.64 7.40 -17.03
C GLU A 124 10.40 7.18 -18.34
N ALA A 125 11.29 6.19 -18.41
CA ALA A 125 12.05 5.88 -19.62
C ALA A 125 11.18 5.34 -20.77
N ASN A 126 10.16 4.54 -20.47
CA ASN A 126 9.25 3.99 -21.50
C ASN A 126 8.25 5.03 -22.00
N VAL A 127 7.84 5.97 -21.14
CA VAL A 127 7.02 7.11 -21.52
C VAL A 127 7.83 8.12 -22.34
N ALA A 128 9.05 8.45 -21.90
CA ALA A 128 9.98 9.31 -22.65
C ALA A 128 10.42 8.70 -23.99
N GLY A 129 10.44 7.37 -24.10
CA GLY A 129 10.67 6.66 -25.37
C GLY A 129 9.56 6.85 -26.41
N MET A 130 8.39 7.36 -26.01
CA MET A 130 7.26 7.66 -26.90
C MET A 130 7.18 9.14 -27.28
N ASP A 131 7.84 10.06 -26.55
CA ASP A 131 7.85 11.50 -26.84
C ASP A 131 9.22 12.14 -26.61
N ALA A 132 10.06 12.12 -27.65
CA ALA A 132 11.36 12.81 -27.68
C ALA A 132 11.19 14.34 -27.90
N GLY A 133 10.42 15.01 -27.03
CA GLY A 133 9.93 16.37 -27.32
C GLY A 133 9.94 17.43 -26.21
N HIS A 134 9.83 17.10 -24.92
CA HIS A 134 9.77 18.15 -23.88
C HIS A 134 10.32 17.72 -22.52
N GLU A 135 11.51 18.22 -22.18
CA GLU A 135 12.09 18.18 -20.84
C GLU A 135 11.45 19.24 -19.94
N HIS A 136 10.75 18.85 -18.86
CA HIS A 136 10.70 19.62 -17.61
C HIS A 136 10.47 18.67 -16.41
N ASN A 137 11.45 18.66 -15.49
CA ASN A 137 11.47 17.86 -14.27
C ASN A 137 10.52 18.41 -13.21
N HIS A 138 9.63 17.57 -12.67
CA HIS A 138 8.99 17.80 -11.38
C HIS A 138 9.07 16.52 -10.53
N SER A 139 9.85 16.58 -9.44
CA SER A 139 9.99 15.47 -8.49
C SER A 139 8.75 15.36 -7.60
N HIS A 140 8.12 14.19 -7.59
CA HIS A 140 7.06 13.78 -6.66
C HIS A 140 7.65 13.46 -5.25
N PHE A 141 8.48 14.36 -4.72
CA PHE A 141 9.00 14.25 -3.38
C PHE A 141 9.03 15.65 -2.77
N GLY A 142 7.95 16.02 -2.08
CA GLY A 142 7.88 17.23 -1.26
C GLY A 142 8.02 18.54 -2.04
N GLU A 143 6.94 19.32 -2.09
CA GLU A 143 6.93 20.70 -2.56
C GLU A 143 8.02 21.53 -1.82
N THR A 144 9.11 21.89 -2.51
CA THR A 144 10.24 22.66 -1.95
C THR A 144 10.01 24.17 -1.88
N ASP A 145 8.81 24.66 -2.19
CA ASP A 145 8.51 26.10 -2.17
C ASP A 145 8.15 26.67 -0.79
N LEU A 146 8.26 25.87 0.28
CA LEU A 146 7.92 26.31 1.65
C LEU A 146 9.06 26.97 2.44
N PHE A 147 10.26 27.16 1.85
CA PHE A 147 11.40 27.81 2.53
C PHE A 147 12.22 28.79 1.68
N VAL A 148 11.58 29.61 0.83
CA VAL A 148 12.23 30.87 0.37
C VAL A 148 11.33 32.05 0.69
N LYS A 149 11.42 32.52 1.93
CA LYS A 149 10.95 33.85 2.31
C LYS A 149 11.84 34.88 1.60
N LYS A 150 11.42 35.35 0.43
CA LYS A 150 11.95 36.58 -0.18
C LYS A 150 11.61 37.74 0.76
N THR A 151 12.56 38.14 1.60
CA THR A 151 12.61 39.48 2.16
C THR A 151 13.46 40.34 1.23
N ASN A 152 12.81 41.24 0.51
CA ASN A 152 13.46 42.39 -0.09
C ASN A 152 13.82 43.35 1.04
N GLU A 153 15.09 43.72 1.15
CA GLU A 153 15.53 45.07 1.55
C GLU A 153 17.03 45.22 1.26
N GLU A 154 17.32 46.22 0.41
CA GLU A 154 18.51 47.09 0.34
C GLU A 154 19.92 46.46 0.23
N ASP A 155 20.57 46.65 -0.93
CA ASP A 155 21.77 47.51 -0.99
C ASP A 155 22.19 47.92 -2.41
N VAL A 156 22.80 49.11 -2.47
CA VAL A 156 23.04 49.99 -3.63
C VAL A 156 24.43 49.76 -4.27
N LYS A 157 24.55 49.89 -5.61
CA LYS A 157 25.58 50.68 -6.38
C LYS A 157 25.70 50.24 -7.85
N SER A 158 25.36 51.12 -8.79
CA SER A 158 26.23 51.84 -9.79
C SER A 158 26.93 50.91 -10.79
N GLU A 159 26.73 51.02 -12.12
CA GLU A 159 27.30 52.01 -13.06
C GLU A 159 26.43 52.03 -14.36
N LEU A 160 25.89 53.16 -14.85
CA LEU A 160 26.39 54.05 -15.94
C LEU A 160 27.00 53.31 -17.16
N GLU A 161 26.42 53.31 -18.37
CA GLU A 161 26.52 54.34 -19.46
C GLU A 161 25.91 53.79 -20.81
N PRO A 162 25.73 54.56 -21.92
CA PRO A 162 24.39 54.82 -22.49
C PRO A 162 24.18 54.53 -24.00
N ALA A 163 22.92 54.79 -24.43
CA ALA A 163 22.44 55.35 -25.71
C ALA A 163 22.72 54.66 -27.07
N TYR A 164 21.63 54.37 -27.80
CA TYR A 164 21.51 54.71 -29.22
C TYR A 164 20.05 54.88 -29.66
N GLU A 165 19.72 56.09 -30.11
CA GLU A 165 18.45 56.46 -30.75
C GLU A 165 18.40 55.98 -32.21
N ARG A 166 17.21 55.60 -32.69
CA ARG A 166 16.87 55.76 -34.11
C ARG A 166 15.38 55.97 -34.31
N GLU A 167 15.01 57.22 -34.53
CA GLU A 167 13.73 57.64 -35.09
C GLU A 167 13.61 57.18 -36.55
N THR A 168 12.41 56.78 -36.98
CA THR A 168 11.96 56.97 -38.37
C THR A 168 10.44 57.17 -38.41
N GLN A 169 10.04 58.17 -39.20
CA GLN A 169 8.76 58.86 -39.21
C GLN A 169 7.61 58.10 -39.89
N VAL A 170 6.39 58.45 -39.48
CA VAL A 170 5.08 58.01 -40.01
C VAL A 170 4.54 59.05 -41.02
N PRO A 171 3.80 58.68 -42.09
CA PRO A 171 2.93 59.60 -42.81
C PRO A 171 1.48 59.57 -42.29
N SER A 172 0.95 60.78 -42.12
CA SER A 172 -0.35 61.19 -41.57
C SER A 172 -1.54 61.01 -42.53
N CYS A 173 -2.74 60.80 -41.98
CA CYS A 173 -3.93 61.58 -42.36
C CYS A 173 -5.06 61.56 -41.30
N GLY A 174 -5.48 62.76 -40.87
CA GLY A 174 -6.88 63.14 -40.63
C GLY A 174 -7.53 62.84 -39.27
N ALA A 175 -7.50 63.81 -38.34
CA ALA A 175 -8.47 63.94 -37.25
C ALA A 175 -9.57 64.95 -37.64
N PRO A 176 -10.80 64.78 -37.12
CA PRO A 176 -11.32 65.84 -36.26
C PRO A 176 -11.88 65.31 -34.94
N ASN A 177 -11.25 65.81 -33.87
CA ASN A 177 -11.77 66.22 -32.57
C ASN A 177 -13.03 65.55 -32.02
N GLY A 178 -12.84 64.88 -30.89
CA GLY A 178 -13.90 64.71 -29.89
C GLY A 178 -13.92 63.35 -29.18
N ASN A 179 -12.77 62.89 -28.70
CA ASN A 179 -12.60 61.86 -27.67
C ASN A 179 -13.02 60.43 -28.07
N ASN A 180 -12.42 59.95 -29.17
CA ASN A 180 -12.34 58.54 -29.58
C ASN A 180 -11.14 57.86 -28.88
N THR A 181 -11.02 56.55 -28.69
CA THR A 181 -11.87 55.35 -28.64
C THR A 181 -10.89 54.18 -28.40
N ALA A 182 -11.38 53.11 -27.78
CA ALA A 182 -11.10 51.68 -28.02
C ALA A 182 -9.78 51.17 -28.68
N ILE A 183 -9.49 49.91 -28.32
CA ILE A 183 -8.60 48.89 -28.92
C ILE A 183 -7.10 49.09 -28.61
N LEU A 184 -6.29 48.17 -28.04
CA LEU A 184 -6.23 46.70 -27.96
C LEU A 184 -5.58 46.30 -26.60
N ASP A 185 -6.32 45.72 -25.67
CA ASP A 185 -5.71 44.93 -24.59
C ASP A 185 -5.65 43.47 -25.06
N MET A 186 -4.60 43.14 -25.80
CA MET A 186 -4.20 41.75 -26.06
C MET A 186 -3.20 41.35 -24.99
N SER A 187 -3.68 41.25 -23.74
CA SER A 187 -3.02 40.48 -22.69
C SER A 187 -3.66 39.09 -22.67
N PRO A 188 -2.93 37.97 -22.91
CA PRO A 188 -3.53 36.65 -22.89
C PRO A 188 -3.87 36.26 -21.44
N ARG A 189 -5.09 36.58 -20.99
CA ARG A 189 -5.67 36.05 -19.76
C ARG A 189 -6.19 34.62 -19.98
N HIS A 190 -5.30 33.70 -20.32
CA HIS A 190 -5.66 32.29 -20.53
C HIS A 190 -4.56 31.33 -20.10
N TYR A 191 -4.32 31.18 -18.78
CA TYR A 191 -3.56 30.03 -18.25
C TYR A 191 -3.98 29.58 -16.83
N GLN A 192 -5.22 29.85 -16.40
CA GLN A 192 -5.65 29.44 -15.05
C GLN A 192 -6.91 28.58 -14.98
N HIS A 193 -7.34 28.02 -16.11
CA HIS A 193 -8.45 27.05 -16.19
C HIS A 193 -8.10 25.72 -16.89
N ALA A 194 -6.81 25.40 -17.04
CA ALA A 194 -6.38 24.17 -17.71
C ALA A 194 -6.55 22.89 -16.87
N LYS A 195 -6.97 22.97 -15.60
CA LYS A 195 -7.16 21.79 -14.74
C LYS A 195 -8.57 21.17 -14.78
N GLU A 196 -9.54 21.78 -15.47
CA GLU A 196 -10.95 21.36 -15.27
C GLU A 196 -11.75 20.99 -16.52
N HIS A 197 -11.24 21.20 -17.74
CA HIS A 197 -11.87 20.63 -18.94
C HIS A 197 -10.82 20.31 -20.02
N GLN A 198 -10.28 19.10 -19.98
CA GLN A 198 -9.69 18.48 -21.17
C GLN A 198 -10.43 17.16 -21.43
N ASP A 199 -10.93 17.04 -22.65
CA ASP A 199 -11.60 15.83 -23.15
C ASP A 199 -10.63 14.64 -23.06
N PRO A 200 -11.02 13.49 -22.48
CA PRO A 200 -10.15 12.32 -22.30
C PRO A 200 -9.76 11.60 -23.61
N GLU A 201 -9.93 12.23 -24.77
CA GLU A 201 -9.73 11.63 -26.10
C GLU A 201 -8.47 12.14 -26.84
N VAL A 202 -7.70 13.07 -26.24
CA VAL A 202 -6.43 13.54 -26.82
C VAL A 202 -5.26 12.71 -26.27
N ILE A 203 -4.85 11.72 -27.07
CA ILE A 203 -3.73 10.81 -26.81
C ILE A 203 -2.40 11.61 -26.70
N GLY A 204 -1.73 11.53 -25.55
CA GLY A 204 -0.32 11.95 -25.40
C GLY A 204 -0.10 13.30 -24.68
N THR A 205 -0.84 13.59 -23.61
CA THR A 205 -0.57 14.79 -22.79
C THR A 205 0.17 14.44 -21.49
N LEU A 206 1.00 15.36 -20.97
CA LEU A 206 1.73 15.18 -19.70
C LEU A 206 0.84 14.79 -18.51
N ALA A 207 -0.41 15.26 -18.49
CA ALA A 207 -1.39 14.87 -17.47
C ALA A 207 -1.88 13.42 -17.65
N GLU A 208 -1.97 12.93 -18.90
CA GLU A 208 -2.27 11.54 -19.22
C GLU A 208 -1.13 10.60 -18.81
N ASP A 209 0.12 11.03 -18.99
CA ASP A 209 1.29 10.23 -18.60
C ASP A 209 1.51 10.20 -17.09
N GLN A 210 1.34 11.34 -16.40
CA GLN A 210 1.31 11.36 -14.92
C GLN A 210 0.17 10.51 -14.35
N THR A 211 -1.00 10.45 -15.01
CA THR A 211 -2.10 9.58 -14.58
C THR A 211 -1.85 8.10 -14.89
N LYS A 212 -1.13 7.77 -15.98
CA LYS A 212 -0.67 6.39 -16.26
C LYS A 212 0.35 5.92 -15.23
N GLU A 213 1.37 6.72 -14.93
CA GLU A 213 2.38 6.40 -13.92
C GLU A 213 1.75 6.13 -12.56
N TYR A 214 0.85 7.02 -12.12
CA TYR A 214 0.09 6.86 -10.90
C TYR A 214 -0.77 5.59 -10.91
N TYR A 215 -1.41 5.28 -12.03
CA TYR A 215 -2.24 4.07 -12.19
C TYR A 215 -1.41 2.77 -12.10
N TYR A 216 -0.27 2.71 -12.78
CA TYR A 216 0.60 1.53 -12.73
C TYR A 216 1.28 1.36 -11.37
N GLY A 217 1.64 2.46 -10.70
CA GLY A 217 2.11 2.44 -9.31
C GLY A 217 1.06 1.87 -8.36
N GLN A 218 -0.19 2.35 -8.43
CA GLN A 218 -1.30 1.80 -7.65
C GLN A 218 -1.53 0.30 -7.91
N LEU A 219 -1.46 -0.13 -9.17
CA LEU A 219 -1.59 -1.55 -9.53
C LEU A 219 -0.47 -2.37 -8.89
N LEU A 220 0.80 -1.94 -9.04
CA LEU A 220 1.95 -2.61 -8.45
C LEU A 220 1.77 -2.74 -6.94
N ASN A 221 1.39 -1.66 -6.25
CA ASN A 221 1.18 -1.66 -4.81
C ASN A 221 0.11 -2.66 -4.37
N VAL A 222 -1.01 -2.75 -5.08
CA VAL A 222 -2.06 -3.73 -4.78
C VAL A 222 -1.58 -5.16 -5.04
N PHE A 223 -0.87 -5.42 -6.14
CA PHE A 223 -0.36 -6.76 -6.42
C PHE A 223 0.71 -7.22 -5.42
N VAL A 224 1.60 -6.31 -5.02
CA VAL A 224 2.65 -6.63 -4.06
C VAL A 224 2.07 -6.82 -2.65
N LEU A 225 1.10 -5.99 -2.26
CA LEU A 225 0.35 -6.20 -1.02
C LEU A 225 -0.38 -7.53 -1.03
N GLU A 226 -1.10 -7.86 -2.12
CA GLU A 226 -1.80 -9.15 -2.27
C GLU A 226 -0.82 -10.31 -2.12
N PHE A 227 0.35 -10.24 -2.78
CA PHE A 227 1.38 -11.25 -2.66
C PHE A 227 1.76 -11.48 -1.20
N GLY A 228 2.13 -10.42 -0.46
CA GLY A 228 2.52 -10.56 0.95
C GLY A 228 1.41 -11.16 1.83
N VAL A 229 0.16 -10.72 1.62
CA VAL A 229 -1.01 -11.19 2.37
C VAL A 229 -1.33 -12.67 2.05
N VAL A 230 -1.28 -13.07 0.78
CA VAL A 230 -1.57 -14.44 0.35
C VAL A 230 -0.54 -15.42 0.90
N PHE A 231 0.75 -15.06 0.90
CA PHE A 231 1.80 -15.92 1.46
C PHE A 231 1.61 -16.16 2.96
N HIS A 232 1.34 -15.11 3.72
CA HIS A 232 1.03 -15.24 5.15
C HIS A 232 -0.20 -16.12 5.41
N SER A 233 -1.26 -15.90 4.62
CA SER A 233 -2.54 -16.62 4.74
C SER A 233 -2.39 -18.15 4.60
N VAL A 234 -1.38 -18.62 3.86
CA VAL A 234 -1.07 -20.05 3.76
C VAL A 234 -0.59 -20.60 5.10
N PHE A 235 0.36 -19.94 5.75
CA PHE A 235 0.93 -20.40 7.02
C PHE A 235 -0.09 -20.29 8.16
N VAL A 236 -0.88 -19.21 8.20
CA VAL A 236 -1.99 -19.07 9.16
C VAL A 236 -2.95 -20.25 9.06
N GLY A 237 -3.36 -20.64 7.84
CA GLY A 237 -4.27 -21.76 7.64
C GLY A 237 -3.67 -23.11 8.02
N LEU A 238 -2.39 -23.35 7.72
CA LEU A 238 -1.68 -24.57 8.11
C LEU A 238 -1.54 -24.68 9.63
N THR A 239 -1.12 -23.61 10.29
CA THR A 239 -0.92 -23.58 11.75
C THR A 239 -2.24 -23.80 12.49
N LEU A 240 -3.33 -23.15 12.07
CA LEU A 240 -4.66 -23.37 12.67
C LEU A 240 -5.11 -24.84 12.54
N ALA A 241 -4.73 -25.53 11.46
CA ALA A 241 -5.15 -26.90 11.25
C ALA A 241 -4.41 -27.91 12.15
N VAL A 242 -3.16 -27.61 12.52
CA VAL A 242 -2.29 -28.50 13.31
C VAL A 242 -2.09 -28.05 14.76
N SER A 243 -2.73 -26.96 15.18
CA SER A 243 -2.69 -26.44 16.55
C SER A 243 -3.29 -27.42 17.55
N GLY A 244 -2.81 -27.39 18.80
CA GLY A 244 -3.29 -28.22 19.91
C GLY A 244 -4.40 -27.57 20.71
N ASP A 245 -4.21 -27.48 22.02
CA ASP A 245 -5.18 -26.96 23.01
C ASP A 245 -5.62 -25.51 22.72
N GLU A 246 -4.76 -24.72 22.07
CA GLU A 246 -5.03 -23.35 21.66
C GLU A 246 -5.96 -23.21 20.45
N PHE A 247 -6.33 -24.33 19.80
CA PHE A 247 -7.14 -24.34 18.58
C PHE A 247 -8.41 -23.48 18.68
N VAL A 248 -9.16 -23.56 19.78
CA VAL A 248 -10.42 -22.83 19.92
C VAL A 248 -10.18 -21.31 19.93
N ASN A 249 -9.12 -20.86 20.60
CA ASN A 249 -8.76 -19.45 20.65
C ASN A 249 -8.26 -18.98 19.28
N LEU A 250 -7.31 -19.71 18.68
CA LEU A 250 -6.77 -19.42 17.35
C LEU A 250 -7.88 -19.40 16.30
N TYR A 251 -8.85 -20.32 16.37
CA TYR A 251 -9.96 -20.36 15.42
C TYR A 251 -10.80 -19.08 15.48
N ILE A 252 -11.21 -18.65 16.67
CA ILE A 252 -11.99 -17.42 16.84
C ILE A 252 -11.18 -16.21 16.36
N VAL A 253 -9.90 -16.15 16.75
CA VAL A 253 -9.00 -15.06 16.37
C VAL A 253 -8.82 -14.98 14.86
N VAL A 254 -8.55 -16.10 14.19
CA VAL A 254 -8.34 -16.16 12.74
C VAL A 254 -9.59 -15.73 11.97
N VAL A 255 -10.79 -16.04 12.45
CA VAL A 255 -12.03 -15.56 11.81
C VAL A 255 -12.10 -14.03 11.80
N PHE A 256 -11.78 -13.37 12.91
CA PHE A 256 -11.76 -11.90 12.98
C PHE A 256 -10.56 -11.29 12.27
N HIS A 257 -9.38 -11.92 12.36
CA HIS A 257 -8.16 -11.52 11.66
C HIS A 257 -8.43 -11.45 10.16
N GLN A 258 -8.92 -12.54 9.57
CA GLN A 258 -9.17 -12.67 8.14
C GLN A 258 -10.31 -11.75 7.67
N LEU A 259 -11.29 -11.47 8.54
CA LEU A 259 -12.31 -10.48 8.26
C LEU A 259 -11.70 -9.07 8.16
N PHE A 260 -10.90 -8.66 9.15
CA PHE A 260 -10.34 -7.31 9.23
C PHE A 260 -9.28 -7.06 8.16
N GLU A 261 -8.40 -8.02 7.94
CA GLU A 261 -7.40 -7.93 6.88
C GLU A 261 -8.07 -7.94 5.50
N GLY A 262 -9.12 -8.75 5.30
CA GLY A 262 -9.93 -8.74 4.09
C GLY A 262 -10.60 -7.38 3.84
N LEU A 263 -11.14 -6.73 4.86
CA LEU A 263 -11.69 -5.37 4.74
C LEU A 263 -10.61 -4.35 4.32
N GLY A 264 -9.40 -4.49 4.87
CA GLY A 264 -8.26 -3.66 4.49
C GLY A 264 -7.89 -3.84 3.03
N LEU A 265 -7.59 -5.07 2.62
CA LEU A 265 -7.26 -5.43 1.25
C LEU A 265 -8.38 -5.04 0.27
N GLY A 266 -9.63 -5.41 0.56
CA GLY A 266 -10.79 -5.13 -0.28
C GLY A 266 -11.00 -3.63 -0.49
N SER A 267 -10.78 -2.81 0.54
CA SER A 267 -10.85 -1.35 0.41
C SER A 267 -9.78 -0.82 -0.55
N ARG A 268 -8.56 -1.38 -0.53
CA ARG A 268 -7.47 -0.99 -1.45
C ARG A 268 -7.78 -1.37 -2.89
N ILE A 269 -8.23 -2.60 -3.10
CA ILE A 269 -8.68 -3.07 -4.42
C ILE A 269 -9.82 -2.20 -4.95
N ALA A 270 -10.73 -1.75 -4.08
CA ALA A 270 -11.88 -0.91 -4.44
C ALA A 270 -11.51 0.52 -4.83
N MET A 271 -10.35 1.04 -4.40
CA MET A 271 -9.87 2.39 -4.73
C MET A 271 -9.15 2.47 -6.08
N VAL A 272 -8.68 1.34 -6.63
CA VAL A 272 -8.02 1.30 -7.93
C VAL A 272 -9.04 1.52 -9.05
N ASN A 273 -8.69 2.40 -9.99
CA ASN A 273 -9.51 2.68 -11.17
C ASN A 273 -9.29 1.63 -12.27
N TRP A 274 -9.94 0.47 -12.15
CA TRP A 274 -9.79 -0.63 -13.10
C TRP A 274 -10.31 -0.28 -14.51
N ASP A 275 -9.45 -0.44 -15.52
CA ASP A 275 -9.84 -0.39 -16.94
C ASP A 275 -10.95 -1.41 -17.26
N LYS A 276 -11.84 -1.09 -18.21
CA LYS A 276 -12.94 -1.95 -18.69
C LYS A 276 -12.43 -3.33 -19.14
N LYS A 277 -11.20 -3.41 -19.67
CA LYS A 277 -10.56 -4.67 -20.07
C LYS A 277 -10.19 -5.57 -18.88
N ARG A 278 -10.01 -5.00 -17.69
CA ARG A 278 -9.54 -5.68 -16.46
C ARG A 278 -10.59 -5.68 -15.35
N ILE A 279 -11.87 -5.61 -15.71
CA ILE A 279 -12.96 -5.53 -14.75
C ILE A 279 -13.07 -6.76 -13.83
N LEU A 280 -12.55 -7.91 -14.26
CA LEU A 280 -12.52 -9.16 -13.49
C LEU A 280 -11.35 -9.23 -12.49
N THR A 281 -10.26 -8.50 -12.73
CA THR A 281 -9.06 -8.53 -11.88
C THR A 281 -9.34 -8.28 -10.39
N PRO A 282 -10.11 -7.26 -9.96
CA PRO A 282 -10.39 -7.06 -8.53
C PRO A 282 -11.14 -8.23 -7.90
N TRP A 283 -12.00 -8.91 -8.66
CA TRP A 283 -12.76 -10.06 -8.18
C TRP A 283 -11.89 -11.30 -8.03
N LEU A 284 -10.91 -11.46 -8.92
CA LEU A 284 -9.92 -12.53 -8.86
C LEU A 284 -8.96 -12.31 -7.68
N LEU A 285 -8.52 -11.07 -7.42
CA LEU A 285 -7.68 -10.74 -6.28
C LEU A 285 -8.42 -11.03 -4.96
N ALA A 286 -9.61 -10.46 -4.76
CA ALA A 286 -10.41 -10.77 -3.57
C ALA A 286 -10.75 -12.26 -3.43
N GLY A 287 -10.91 -12.97 -4.56
CA GLY A 287 -11.11 -14.42 -4.57
C GLY A 287 -9.86 -15.18 -4.14
N ALA A 288 -8.68 -14.80 -4.64
CA ALA A 288 -7.41 -15.40 -4.27
C ALA A 288 -7.16 -15.29 -2.76
N TYR A 289 -7.33 -14.10 -2.19
CA TYR A 289 -7.34 -13.90 -0.74
C TYR A 289 -8.36 -14.80 -0.03
N GLY A 290 -9.62 -14.75 -0.47
CA GLY A 290 -10.72 -15.42 0.20
C GLY A 290 -10.57 -16.95 0.29
N ILE A 291 -10.04 -17.59 -0.75
CA ILE A 291 -9.89 -19.04 -0.83
C ILE A 291 -8.56 -19.56 -0.28
N CYS A 292 -7.54 -18.71 -0.16
CA CYS A 292 -6.19 -19.11 0.23
C CYS A 292 -6.18 -19.81 1.60
N THR A 293 -6.65 -19.12 2.66
CA THR A 293 -6.66 -19.66 4.02
C THR A 293 -7.52 -20.92 4.15
N PRO A 294 -8.75 -21.00 3.62
CA PRO A 294 -9.55 -22.24 3.62
C PRO A 294 -8.86 -23.43 2.95
N ILE A 295 -8.20 -23.21 1.81
CA ILE A 295 -7.42 -24.24 1.13
C ILE A 295 -6.24 -24.68 2.01
N ALA A 296 -5.54 -23.74 2.62
CA ALA A 296 -4.44 -24.03 3.53
C ALA A 296 -4.91 -24.81 4.78
N ILE A 297 -6.04 -24.46 5.38
CA ILE A 297 -6.67 -25.23 6.47
C ILE A 297 -6.99 -26.65 5.99
N ALA A 298 -7.62 -26.81 4.81
CA ALA A 298 -7.96 -28.13 4.28
C ALA A 298 -6.72 -29.00 4.03
N ILE A 299 -5.66 -28.42 3.48
CA ILE A 299 -4.36 -29.09 3.30
C ILE A 299 -3.77 -29.45 4.66
N GLY A 300 -3.73 -28.50 5.61
CA GLY A 300 -3.23 -28.70 6.96
C GLY A 300 -3.94 -29.84 7.68
N LEU A 301 -5.27 -29.92 7.55
CA LEU A 301 -6.04 -31.06 8.05
C LEU A 301 -5.65 -32.35 7.32
N GLY A 302 -5.41 -32.32 6.02
CA GLY A 302 -4.91 -33.48 5.27
C GLY A 302 -3.57 -34.01 5.78
N VAL A 303 -2.62 -33.10 6.05
CA VAL A 303 -1.25 -33.43 6.48
C VAL A 303 -1.04 -33.43 8.00
N ARG A 304 -2.11 -33.24 8.78
CA ARG A 304 -2.06 -33.01 10.24
C ARG A 304 -1.24 -34.00 11.06
N LYS A 305 -1.11 -35.25 10.62
CA LYS A 305 -0.33 -36.31 11.32
C LYS A 305 1.14 -36.36 10.92
N SER A 306 1.54 -35.63 9.87
CA SER A 306 2.85 -35.76 9.23
C SER A 306 3.58 -34.43 9.07
N TYR A 307 2.92 -33.31 9.38
CA TYR A 307 3.51 -31.97 9.34
C TYR A 307 3.82 -31.50 10.77
N PRO A 308 5.08 -31.64 11.23
CA PRO A 308 5.54 -31.06 12.49
C PRO A 308 5.86 -29.56 12.35
N PRO A 309 5.03 -28.64 12.90
CA PRO A 309 5.26 -27.19 12.80
C PRO A 309 6.56 -26.75 13.49
N ASN A 310 7.01 -27.49 14.50
CA ASN A 310 8.22 -27.22 15.28
C ASN A 310 9.48 -27.86 14.68
N SER A 311 9.39 -28.47 13.49
CA SER A 311 10.57 -29.04 12.83
C SER A 311 11.48 -27.94 12.28
N ARG A 312 12.79 -28.22 12.23
CA ARG A 312 13.81 -27.29 11.69
C ARG A 312 13.42 -26.69 10.34
N ARG A 313 12.86 -27.51 9.45
CA ARG A 313 12.45 -27.05 8.10
C ARG A 313 11.23 -26.14 8.14
N ALA A 314 10.24 -26.46 8.96
CA ALA A 314 9.05 -25.63 9.12
C ALA A 314 9.41 -24.28 9.73
N LEU A 315 10.19 -24.26 10.82
CA LEU A 315 10.65 -23.03 11.49
C LEU A 315 11.42 -22.10 10.54
N ILE A 316 12.40 -22.63 9.80
CA ILE A 316 13.17 -21.82 8.84
C ILE A 316 12.26 -21.31 7.72
N THR A 317 11.38 -22.16 7.20
CA THR A 317 10.51 -21.78 6.07
C THR A 317 9.51 -20.71 6.50
N ASN A 318 8.75 -20.95 7.57
CA ASN A 318 7.75 -20.02 8.10
C ASN A 318 8.44 -18.70 8.47
N GLY A 319 9.51 -18.77 9.25
CA GLY A 319 10.23 -17.58 9.70
C GLY A 319 10.79 -16.72 8.58
N VAL A 320 11.34 -17.32 7.51
CA VAL A 320 11.83 -16.55 6.35
C VAL A 320 10.67 -15.94 5.56
N PHE A 321 9.63 -16.71 5.24
CA PHE A 321 8.50 -16.21 4.44
C PHE A 321 7.67 -15.17 5.19
N ASP A 322 7.46 -15.34 6.49
CA ASP A 322 6.76 -14.36 7.31
C ASP A 322 7.61 -13.09 7.51
N SER A 323 8.95 -13.19 7.62
CA SER A 323 9.82 -12.00 7.64
C SER A 323 9.80 -11.21 6.33
N ILE A 324 9.74 -11.90 5.18
CA ILE A 324 9.60 -11.26 3.86
C ILE A 324 8.22 -10.59 3.76
N SER A 325 7.15 -11.32 4.11
CA SER A 325 5.79 -10.80 4.08
C SER A 325 5.62 -9.61 5.03
N ALA A 326 6.22 -9.65 6.23
CA ALA A 326 6.29 -8.54 7.17
C ALA A 326 6.91 -7.31 6.52
N GLY A 327 8.08 -7.45 5.87
CA GLY A 327 8.75 -6.34 5.20
C GLY A 327 7.90 -5.73 4.08
N ILE A 328 7.24 -6.56 3.27
CA ILE A 328 6.33 -6.10 2.22
C ILE A 328 5.16 -5.30 2.81
N LEU A 329 4.42 -5.90 3.77
CA LEU A 329 3.24 -5.26 4.36
C LEU A 329 3.60 -4.03 5.20
N LEU A 330 4.77 -4.02 5.85
CA LEU A 330 5.24 -2.88 6.61
C LEU A 330 5.59 -1.72 5.68
N TYR A 331 6.26 -1.99 4.56
CA TYR A 331 6.52 -0.99 3.51
C TYR A 331 5.22 -0.40 3.00
N THR A 332 4.31 -1.25 2.52
CA THR A 332 3.03 -0.80 1.97
C THR A 332 2.21 -0.08 3.04
N GLY A 333 2.10 -0.62 4.25
CA GLY A 333 1.32 -0.03 5.33
C GLY A 333 1.81 1.36 5.76
N LEU A 334 3.12 1.55 5.91
CA LEU A 334 3.67 2.83 6.37
C LEU A 334 3.83 3.86 5.26
N ILE A 335 4.37 3.45 4.11
CA ILE A 335 4.71 4.37 3.01
C ILE A 335 3.50 4.56 2.10
N GLU A 336 2.99 3.48 1.52
CA GLU A 336 1.92 3.55 0.52
C GLU A 336 0.55 3.91 1.12
N LEU A 337 0.25 3.43 2.32
CA LEU A 337 -1.03 3.71 2.96
C LEU A 337 -0.93 4.92 3.88
N MET A 338 -0.15 4.85 4.96
CA MET A 338 -0.19 5.88 5.98
C MET A 338 0.39 7.23 5.50
N ALA A 339 1.59 7.24 4.92
CA ALA A 339 2.18 8.50 4.44
C ALA A 339 1.38 9.08 3.27
N HIS A 340 1.04 8.28 2.27
CA HIS A 340 0.30 8.75 1.10
C HIS A 340 -1.12 9.25 1.42
N GLU A 341 -1.81 8.64 2.40
CA GLU A 341 -3.16 9.07 2.77
C GLU A 341 -3.21 10.27 3.72
N PHE A 342 -2.22 10.46 4.59
CA PHE A 342 -2.24 11.55 5.58
C PHE A 342 -1.35 12.74 5.21
N LEU A 343 -0.19 12.50 4.60
CA LEU A 343 0.80 13.55 4.31
C LEU A 343 0.68 14.07 2.87
N PHE A 344 0.39 13.18 1.92
CA PHE A 344 0.39 13.52 0.49
C PHE A 344 -1.01 13.67 -0.11
N SER A 345 -2.08 13.34 0.63
CA SER A 345 -3.43 13.50 0.12
C SER A 345 -3.93 14.95 0.24
N ASP A 346 -4.60 15.43 -0.79
CA ASP A 346 -5.33 16.71 -0.76
C ASP A 346 -6.62 16.62 0.11
N GLU A 347 -7.00 15.43 0.55
CA GLU A 347 -8.26 15.13 1.24
C GLU A 347 -8.41 15.86 2.58
N PHE A 348 -7.28 16.23 3.21
CA PHE A 348 -7.25 16.95 4.50
C PHE A 348 -6.75 18.40 4.42
N ARG A 349 -6.51 18.95 3.22
CA ARG A 349 -6.06 20.36 3.09
C ARG A 349 -7.15 21.33 3.59
N GLY A 350 -6.73 22.34 4.36
CA GLY A 350 -7.56 23.43 4.86
C GLY A 350 -7.98 23.34 6.35
N LYS A 351 -8.05 24.50 7.03
CA LYS A 351 -8.31 24.62 8.49
C LYS A 351 -9.63 23.98 8.99
N LYS A 352 -10.62 23.77 8.12
CA LYS A 352 -11.92 23.16 8.48
C LYS A 352 -11.89 21.62 8.50
N ASN A 353 -10.82 20.98 8.02
CA ASN A 353 -10.75 19.53 7.82
C ASN A 353 -9.92 18.76 8.87
N ILE A 354 -9.33 19.45 9.85
CA ILE A 354 -8.53 18.82 10.93
C ILE A 354 -9.36 17.80 11.72
N LYS A 355 -10.65 18.09 11.97
CA LYS A 355 -11.54 17.13 12.65
C LYS A 355 -11.69 15.81 11.90
N LYS A 356 -11.75 15.86 10.57
CA LYS A 356 -11.83 14.66 9.73
C LYS A 356 -10.51 13.90 9.72
N MET A 357 -9.38 14.60 9.66
CA MET A 357 -8.04 14.00 9.73
C MET A 357 -7.82 13.29 11.08
N VAL A 358 -8.17 13.93 12.19
CA VAL A 358 -8.08 13.32 13.53
C VAL A 358 -9.02 12.11 13.63
N LEU A 359 -10.22 12.18 13.06
CA LEU A 359 -11.13 11.03 13.02
C LEU A 359 -10.54 9.87 12.21
N ALA A 360 -9.98 10.12 11.02
CA ALA A 360 -9.29 9.11 10.22
C ALA A 360 -8.16 8.45 11.01
N TYR A 361 -7.34 9.25 11.68
CA TYR A 361 -6.22 8.76 12.49
C TYR A 361 -6.71 7.89 13.66
N VAL A 362 -7.75 8.31 14.38
CA VAL A 362 -8.34 7.51 15.47
C VAL A 362 -8.89 6.19 14.93
N VAL A 363 -9.60 6.19 13.81
CA VAL A 363 -10.13 4.97 13.19
C VAL A 363 -9.00 4.02 12.77
N MET A 364 -7.90 4.56 12.22
CA MET A 364 -6.71 3.77 11.91
C MET A 364 -6.09 3.17 13.18
N CYS A 365 -5.94 3.94 14.26
CA CYS A 365 -5.46 3.44 15.55
C CYS A 365 -6.37 2.35 16.12
N VAL A 366 -7.69 2.47 15.95
CA VAL A 366 -8.64 1.41 16.35
C VAL A 366 -8.43 0.14 15.54
N GLY A 367 -8.21 0.24 14.23
CA GLY A 367 -7.87 -0.91 13.38
C GLY A 367 -6.60 -1.61 13.84
N ALA A 368 -5.52 -0.84 14.03
CA ALA A 368 -4.25 -1.37 14.55
C ALA A 368 -4.41 -1.99 15.95
N GLY A 369 -5.14 -1.32 16.84
CA GLY A 369 -5.37 -1.77 18.21
C GLY A 369 -6.20 -3.05 18.30
N LEU A 370 -7.26 -3.19 17.50
CA LEU A 370 -8.05 -4.42 17.44
C LEU A 370 -7.23 -5.57 16.85
N MET A 371 -6.45 -5.30 15.80
CA MET A 371 -5.60 -6.32 15.21
C MET A 371 -4.48 -6.75 16.18
N ALA A 372 -3.91 -5.82 16.95
CA ALA A 372 -2.96 -6.13 18.01
C ALA A 372 -3.59 -6.95 19.15
N LEU A 373 -4.82 -6.61 19.54
CA LEU A 373 -5.57 -7.35 20.56
C LEU A 373 -5.81 -8.81 20.14
N LEU A 374 -6.13 -9.02 18.86
CA LEU A 374 -6.24 -10.37 18.29
C LEU A 374 -4.91 -11.12 18.41
N GLY A 375 -3.77 -10.47 18.14
CA GLY A 375 -2.45 -11.11 18.29
C GLY A 375 -2.10 -11.50 19.73
N LYS A 376 -2.59 -10.75 20.72
CA LYS A 376 -2.45 -11.11 22.14
C LYS A 376 -3.31 -12.33 22.53
N TRP A 377 -4.40 -12.59 21.81
CA TRP A 377 -5.34 -13.66 22.09
C TRP A 377 -5.14 -14.91 21.24
N ALA A 378 -4.39 -14.78 20.14
CA ALA A 378 -3.78 -15.90 19.46
C ALA A 378 -2.74 -16.52 20.40
#